data_AF-A0A7S2I147-F1
#
_entry.id   AF-A0A7S2I147-F1
#
_cell.length_a   1.000
_cell.length_b   1.000
_cell.length_c   1.000
_cell.angle_alpha   90.00
_cell.angle_beta   90.00
_cell.angle_gamma   90.00
#
_symmetry.space_group_name_H-M   'P 1'
#
loop_
_entity.id
_entity.type
_entity.pdbx_description
1 polymer ?
#
loop_
_entity_poly.entity_id
_entity_poly.type
_entity_poly.pdbx_seq_one_letter_code
_entity_poly.pdbx_strand_id
1 'polypeptide(L)'
;MGQLYSSSSHSPLAETHAALLDESIASTEALGDLLAPVTLSTAFATDGLSRQLEQVARVIGTRASLQEERQVFYVSLGGFDTHSSELEAVQEKLSQVNSALTSFVDEMKAQGVWDQTAILTASDFGRTLGSNGAGTDHAWGGHYFLLSGDLAGGKVLGRYPSHLDESSDVNIGRNHRMLPTTAWEMIWYGLSEWFGADVANKLNELLPNAANFPVDERLTAAQLFKSEK
;
A
#
# COMPACT_ATOMS: atom_id res chain seq x y z
N MET A 1 -27.84 -22.33 1.38
CA MET A 1 -28.56 -21.62 0.31
C MET A 1 -28.34 -22.31 -1.06
N GLY A 2 -28.39 -23.66 -1.13
CA GLY A 2 -27.71 -24.44 -2.17
C GLY A 2 -28.57 -25.12 -3.24
N GLN A 3 -29.65 -24.48 -3.72
CA GLN A 3 -30.51 -25.07 -4.76
C GLN A 3 -30.67 -24.23 -6.04
N LEU A 4 -30.09 -23.03 -6.13
CA LEU A 4 -30.27 -22.15 -7.30
C LEU A 4 -29.28 -22.43 -8.44
N TYR A 5 -28.21 -23.20 -8.20
CA TYR A 5 -27.16 -23.51 -9.20
C TYR A 5 -27.02 -25.02 -9.50
N SER A 6 -27.90 -25.87 -8.96
CA SER A 6 -27.80 -27.33 -9.13
C SER A 6 -28.25 -27.84 -10.51
N SER A 7 -28.72 -26.97 -11.40
CA SER A 7 -29.14 -27.35 -12.74
C SER A 7 -27.98 -27.29 -13.73
N SER A 8 -27.57 -28.44 -14.25
CA SER A 8 -26.53 -28.55 -15.27
C SER A 8 -26.95 -27.87 -16.58
N SER A 9 -26.07 -27.06 -17.14
CA SER A 9 -26.12 -26.44 -18.45
C SER A 9 -25.24 -27.18 -19.45
N HIS A 10 -25.62 -27.16 -20.73
CA HIS A 10 -24.76 -27.67 -21.81
C HIS A 10 -23.71 -26.64 -22.27
N SER A 11 -23.76 -25.41 -21.73
CA SER A 11 -22.82 -24.34 -22.06
C SER A 11 -21.62 -24.38 -21.10
N PRO A 12 -20.39 -24.60 -21.59
CA PRO A 12 -19.18 -24.57 -20.75
C PRO A 12 -18.98 -23.24 -20.01
N LEU A 13 -19.40 -22.13 -20.61
CA LEU A 13 -19.35 -20.80 -19.96
C LEU A 13 -20.33 -20.70 -18.78
N ALA A 14 -21.52 -21.27 -18.92
CA ALA A 14 -22.52 -21.26 -17.86
C ALA A 14 -22.08 -22.15 -16.69
N GLU A 15 -21.53 -23.33 -16.98
CA GLU A 15 -20.95 -24.23 -15.97
C GLU A 15 -19.78 -23.58 -15.23
N THR A 16 -18.84 -22.97 -15.97
CA THR A 16 -17.68 -22.29 -15.36
C THR A 16 -18.14 -21.12 -14.47
N HIS A 17 -19.10 -20.31 -14.94
CA HIS A 17 -19.64 -19.21 -14.16
C HIS A 17 -20.36 -19.69 -12.90
N ALA A 18 -21.18 -20.75 -13.01
CA ALA A 18 -21.87 -21.34 -11.85
C ALA A 18 -20.88 -21.89 -10.82
N ALA A 19 -19.87 -22.62 -11.26
CA ALA A 19 -18.82 -23.15 -10.38
C ALA A 19 -18.03 -22.04 -9.66
N LEU A 20 -17.60 -21.01 -10.39
CA LEU A 20 -16.90 -19.86 -9.81
C LEU A 20 -17.78 -19.09 -8.81
N LEU A 21 -19.07 -18.96 -9.09
CA LEU A 21 -20.01 -18.28 -8.20
C LEU A 21 -20.26 -19.09 -6.92
N ASP A 22 -20.47 -20.41 -7.04
CA ASP A 22 -20.64 -21.30 -5.89
C ASP A 22 -19.38 -21.31 -5.01
N GLU A 23 -18.19 -21.39 -5.61
CA GLU A 23 -16.91 -21.30 -4.91
C GLU A 23 -16.75 -19.94 -4.21
N SER A 24 -17.14 -18.84 -4.89
CA SER A 24 -17.12 -17.49 -4.30
C SER A 24 -18.07 -17.36 -3.11
N ILE A 25 -19.27 -17.94 -3.18
CA ILE A 25 -20.24 -17.92 -2.07
C ILE A 25 -19.69 -18.72 -0.91
N ALA A 26 -19.24 -19.96 -1.14
CA ALA A 26 -18.68 -20.82 -0.10
C ALA A 26 -17.46 -20.17 0.58
N SER A 27 -16.57 -19.57 -0.20
CA SER A 27 -15.40 -18.85 0.32
C SER A 27 -15.80 -17.62 1.15
N THR A 28 -16.84 -16.90 0.73
CA THR A 28 -17.36 -15.73 1.47
C THR A 28 -18.03 -16.14 2.77
N GLU A 29 -18.82 -17.22 2.78
CA GLU A 29 -19.44 -17.75 4.00
C GLU A 29 -18.38 -18.23 4.99
N ALA A 30 -17.38 -18.99 4.52
CA ALA A 30 -16.27 -19.46 5.35
C ALA A 30 -15.46 -18.31 5.96
N LEU A 31 -15.16 -17.27 5.16
CA LEU A 31 -14.50 -16.06 5.67
C LEU A 31 -15.40 -15.32 6.67
N GLY A 32 -16.70 -15.23 6.41
CA GLY A 32 -17.68 -14.62 7.30
C GLY A 32 -17.71 -15.29 8.69
N ASP A 33 -17.76 -16.62 8.71
CA ASP A 33 -17.73 -17.42 9.94
C ASP A 33 -16.42 -17.23 10.71
N LEU A 34 -15.30 -17.15 9.99
CA LEU A 34 -13.99 -16.93 10.58
C LEU A 34 -13.85 -15.54 11.21
N LEU A 35 -14.43 -14.51 10.57
CA LEU A 35 -14.38 -13.13 11.05
C LEU A 35 -15.42 -12.84 12.13
N ALA A 36 -16.50 -13.61 12.23
CA ALA A 36 -17.59 -13.40 13.17
C ALA A 36 -17.14 -13.27 14.65
N PRO A 37 -16.22 -14.11 15.19
CA PRO A 37 -15.76 -13.96 16.57
C PRO A 37 -14.73 -12.84 16.77
N VAL A 38 -14.22 -12.21 15.72
CA VAL A 38 -13.17 -11.20 15.83
C VAL A 38 -13.74 -9.86 16.28
N THR A 39 -13.32 -9.43 17.46
CA THR A 39 -13.61 -8.11 18.01
C THR A 39 -12.36 -7.24 17.97
N LEU A 40 -12.45 -6.06 17.34
CA LEU A 40 -11.38 -5.07 17.36
C LEU A 40 -11.45 -4.23 18.63
N SER A 41 -10.29 -3.77 19.11
CA SER A 41 -10.20 -2.89 20.30
C SER A 41 -10.27 -1.40 19.95
N THR A 42 -9.95 -1.07 18.70
CA THR A 42 -9.90 0.30 18.18
C THR A 42 -11.12 0.62 17.32
N ALA A 43 -11.68 1.82 17.49
CA ALA A 43 -12.70 2.33 16.58
C ALA A 43 -12.06 2.87 15.29
N PHE A 44 -12.61 2.47 14.15
CA PHE A 44 -12.22 2.96 12.84
C PHE A 44 -13.16 4.08 12.38
N ALA A 45 -12.63 5.02 11.59
CA ALA A 45 -13.46 6.04 10.96
C ALA A 45 -14.36 5.42 9.86
N THR A 46 -15.36 6.18 9.44
CA THR A 46 -16.39 5.71 8.50
C THR A 46 -16.09 6.07 7.04
N ASP A 47 -14.87 6.49 6.71
CA ASP A 47 -14.47 6.67 5.32
C ASP A 47 -14.11 5.33 4.65
N GLY A 48 -13.92 5.35 3.33
CA GLY A 48 -13.67 4.14 2.54
C GLY A 48 -12.36 3.45 2.87
N LEU A 49 -11.29 4.19 3.16
CA LEU A 49 -9.98 3.61 3.48
C LEU A 49 -9.99 3.00 4.88
N SER A 50 -10.57 3.71 5.85
CA SER A 50 -10.72 3.20 7.22
C SER A 50 -11.52 1.90 7.28
N ARG A 51 -12.63 1.79 6.54
CA ARG A 51 -13.40 0.52 6.46
C ARG A 51 -12.61 -0.62 5.81
N GLN A 52 -11.81 -0.34 4.80
CA GLN A 52 -10.94 -1.36 4.19
C GLN A 52 -9.91 -1.87 5.21
N LEU A 53 -9.24 -0.95 5.90
CA LEU A 53 -8.26 -1.30 6.93
C LEU A 53 -8.89 -1.98 8.15
N GLU A 54 -10.13 -1.63 8.50
CA GLU A 54 -10.91 -2.34 9.52
C GLU A 54 -11.10 -3.82 9.14
N GLN A 55 -11.49 -4.12 7.89
CA GLN A 55 -11.62 -5.51 7.43
C GLN A 55 -10.27 -6.23 7.43
N VAL A 56 -9.19 -5.57 6.98
CA VAL A 56 -7.83 -6.13 7.05
C VAL A 56 -7.47 -6.48 8.51
N ALA A 57 -7.75 -5.58 9.45
CA ALA A 57 -7.48 -5.82 10.87
C ALA A 57 -8.28 -7.01 11.43
N ARG A 58 -9.52 -7.21 10.96
CA ARG A 58 -10.31 -8.39 11.32
C ARG A 58 -9.69 -9.68 10.76
N VAL A 59 -9.25 -9.68 9.49
CA VAL A 59 -8.58 -10.83 8.88
C VAL A 59 -7.29 -11.17 9.64
N ILE A 60 -6.47 -10.17 9.98
CA ILE A 60 -5.26 -10.37 10.80
C ILE A 60 -5.60 -10.93 12.19
N GLY A 61 -6.76 -10.56 12.76
CA GLY A 61 -7.29 -11.14 14.00
C GLY A 61 -7.53 -12.66 13.93
N THR A 62 -7.72 -13.20 12.72
CA THR A 62 -7.95 -14.64 12.48
C THR A 62 -6.68 -15.43 12.17
N ARG A 63 -5.51 -14.78 12.18
CA ARG A 63 -4.21 -15.37 11.78
C ARG A 63 -3.91 -16.75 12.40
N ALA A 64 -4.30 -16.99 13.65
CA ALA A 64 -4.07 -18.26 14.33
C ALA A 64 -4.83 -19.43 13.67
N SER A 65 -5.98 -19.15 13.06
CA SER A 65 -6.81 -20.12 12.34
C SER A 65 -6.39 -20.27 10.88
N LEU A 66 -5.95 -19.17 10.24
CA LEU A 66 -5.51 -19.19 8.84
C LEU A 66 -4.16 -19.88 8.66
N GLN A 67 -3.28 -19.80 9.66
CA GLN A 67 -1.93 -20.40 9.65
C GLN A 67 -1.07 -20.01 8.44
N GLU A 68 -1.37 -18.87 7.81
CA GLU A 68 -0.58 -18.32 6.73
C GLU A 68 0.72 -17.74 7.29
N GLU A 69 1.85 -18.06 6.64
CA GLU A 69 3.15 -17.53 7.05
C GLU A 69 3.28 -16.03 6.75
N ARG A 70 2.67 -15.57 5.64
CA ARG A 70 2.73 -14.19 5.15
C ARG A 70 1.45 -13.82 4.44
N GLN A 71 0.95 -12.62 4.74
CA GLN A 71 -0.28 -12.11 4.14
C GLN A 71 -0.01 -10.73 3.53
N VAL A 72 -0.54 -10.50 2.32
CA VAL A 72 -0.43 -9.22 1.62
C VAL A 72 -1.85 -8.71 1.39
N PHE A 73 -2.09 -7.48 1.83
CA PHE A 73 -3.38 -6.82 1.68
C PHE A 73 -3.22 -5.58 0.81
N TYR A 74 -4.14 -5.41 -0.14
CA TYR A 74 -4.23 -4.21 -0.96
C TYR A 74 -5.46 -3.42 -0.55
N VAL A 75 -5.24 -2.17 -0.16
CA VAL A 75 -6.29 -1.18 0.11
C VAL A 75 -6.03 0.04 -0.74
N SER A 76 -7.08 0.77 -1.12
CA SER A 76 -6.94 1.91 -2.02
C SER A 76 -7.77 3.10 -1.59
N LEU A 77 -7.25 4.29 -1.89
CA LEU A 77 -7.93 5.56 -1.78
C LEU A 77 -7.73 6.33 -3.08
N GLY A 78 -8.82 6.57 -3.82
CA GLY A 78 -8.81 7.37 -5.04
C GLY A 78 -9.02 8.87 -4.78
N GLY A 79 -9.06 9.64 -5.87
CA GLY A 79 -9.37 11.07 -5.83
C GLY A 79 -8.16 12.00 -5.77
N PHE A 80 -6.96 11.51 -6.12
CA PHE A 80 -5.74 12.30 -6.24
C PHE A 80 -5.48 12.83 -7.67
N ASP A 81 -6.31 12.46 -8.65
CA ASP A 81 -6.24 13.00 -10.01
C ASP A 81 -7.04 14.31 -10.14
N THR A 82 -6.52 15.34 -9.49
CA THR A 82 -7.25 16.60 -9.27
C THR A 82 -6.90 17.65 -10.32
N HIS A 83 -7.73 17.80 -11.34
CA HIS A 83 -7.55 18.87 -12.35
C HIS A 83 -7.99 20.26 -11.86
N SER A 84 -8.56 20.34 -10.66
CA SER A 84 -8.93 21.57 -9.98
C SER A 84 -8.97 21.35 -8.46
N SER A 85 -8.89 22.42 -7.66
CA SER A 85 -9.05 22.35 -6.19
C SER A 85 -8.12 21.34 -5.52
N GLU A 86 -6.88 21.26 -6.01
CA GLU A 86 -5.83 20.36 -5.54
C GLU A 86 -5.66 20.46 -4.02
N LEU A 87 -5.61 21.68 -3.49
CA LEU A 87 -5.31 21.92 -2.08
C LEU A 87 -6.40 21.35 -1.17
N GLU A 88 -7.67 21.63 -1.47
CA GLU A 88 -8.81 21.13 -0.70
C GLU A 88 -8.89 19.61 -0.77
N ALA A 89 -8.73 19.04 -1.97
CA ALA A 89 -8.79 17.60 -2.18
C ALA A 89 -7.65 16.88 -1.45
N VAL A 90 -6.41 17.34 -1.59
CA VAL A 90 -5.24 16.75 -0.91
C VAL A 90 -5.39 16.86 0.61
N GLN A 91 -5.88 17.99 1.13
CA GLN A 91 -6.12 18.15 2.57
C GLN A 91 -7.16 17.15 3.09
N GLU A 92 -8.27 16.97 2.36
CA GLU A 92 -9.29 15.98 2.70
C GLU A 92 -8.72 14.55 2.68
N LYS A 93 -7.99 14.19 1.61
CA LYS A 93 -7.46 12.83 1.43
C LYS A 93 -6.37 12.51 2.43
N LEU A 94 -5.45 13.42 2.71
CA LEU A 94 -4.42 13.21 3.73
C LEU A 94 -5.02 13.10 5.13
N SER A 95 -6.14 13.78 5.41
CA SER A 95 -6.87 13.60 6.67
C SER A 95 -7.47 12.19 6.78
N GLN A 96 -8.05 11.66 5.69
CA GLN A 96 -8.54 10.27 5.64
C GLN A 96 -7.40 9.27 5.82
N VAL A 97 -6.29 9.44 5.11
CA VAL A 97 -5.09 8.60 5.27
C VAL A 97 -4.61 8.63 6.72
N ASN A 98 -4.49 9.82 7.32
CA ASN A 98 -4.03 9.95 8.70
C ASN A 98 -4.95 9.23 9.69
N SER A 99 -6.26 9.43 9.60
CA SER A 99 -7.23 8.76 10.48
C SER A 99 -7.20 7.24 10.30
N ALA A 100 -7.18 6.76 9.06
CA ALA A 100 -7.21 5.35 8.74
C ALA A 100 -5.94 4.62 9.22
N LEU A 101 -4.77 5.21 8.96
CA LEU A 101 -3.49 4.66 9.43
C LEU A 101 -3.37 4.71 10.95
N THR A 102 -3.85 5.77 11.61
CA THR A 102 -3.81 5.87 13.07
C THR A 102 -4.61 4.73 13.71
N SER A 103 -5.88 4.57 13.34
CA SER A 103 -6.73 3.50 13.86
C SER A 103 -6.16 2.11 13.55
N PHE A 104 -5.62 1.91 12.34
CA PHE A 104 -5.04 0.62 11.97
C PHE A 104 -3.78 0.30 12.78
N VAL A 105 -2.86 1.26 12.94
CA VAL A 105 -1.65 1.08 13.75
C VAL A 105 -2.00 0.77 15.21
N ASP A 106 -2.96 1.49 15.77
CA ASP A 106 -3.41 1.26 17.15
C ASP A 106 -4.04 -0.13 17.32
N GLU A 107 -4.81 -0.59 16.33
CA GLU A 107 -5.36 -1.95 16.34
C GLU A 107 -4.28 -3.03 16.18
N MET A 108 -3.29 -2.84 15.30
CA MET A 108 -2.16 -3.78 15.16
C MET A 108 -1.34 -3.88 16.46
N LYS A 109 -1.20 -2.77 17.19
CA LYS A 109 -0.58 -2.78 18.53
C LYS A 109 -1.45 -3.51 19.53
N ALA A 110 -2.76 -3.26 19.56
CA ALA A 110 -3.70 -3.93 20.46
C ALA A 110 -3.73 -5.46 20.23
N GLN A 111 -3.62 -5.89 18.97
CA GLN A 111 -3.51 -7.30 18.60
C GLN A 111 -2.12 -7.90 18.84
N GLY A 112 -1.12 -7.10 19.22
CA GLY A 112 0.24 -7.56 19.51
C GLY A 112 1.07 -7.94 18.28
N VAL A 113 0.71 -7.44 17.09
CA VAL A 113 1.35 -7.79 15.81
C VAL A 113 2.01 -6.62 15.10
N TRP A 114 2.03 -5.43 15.70
CA TRP A 114 2.59 -4.23 15.06
C TRP A 114 4.06 -4.38 14.62
N ASP A 115 4.90 -5.07 15.40
CA ASP A 115 6.30 -5.36 15.06
C ASP A 115 6.42 -6.33 13.86
N GLN A 116 5.34 -6.99 13.44
CA GLN A 116 5.27 -7.91 12.30
C GLN A 116 4.47 -7.34 11.12
N THR A 117 4.03 -6.08 11.20
CA THR A 117 3.22 -5.43 10.17
C THR A 117 4.03 -4.34 9.50
N ALA A 118 4.01 -4.31 8.16
CA ALA A 118 4.55 -3.23 7.35
C ALA A 118 3.44 -2.65 6.44
N ILE A 119 3.37 -1.32 6.36
CA ILE A 119 2.43 -0.57 5.55
C ILE A 119 3.24 0.30 4.60
N LEU A 120 3.06 0.09 3.31
CA LEU A 120 3.71 0.86 2.26
C LEU A 120 2.66 1.53 1.38
N THR A 121 2.78 2.84 1.20
CA THR A 121 1.96 3.56 0.22
C THR A 121 2.57 3.43 -1.17
N ALA A 122 1.74 3.34 -2.20
CA ALA A 122 2.14 3.45 -3.60
C ALA A 122 1.14 4.36 -4.34
N SER A 123 1.55 4.92 -5.48
CA SER A 123 0.76 5.80 -6.32
C SER A 123 1.23 5.70 -7.76
N ASP A 124 0.30 5.86 -8.70
CA ASP A 124 0.57 5.74 -10.14
C ASP A 124 1.35 6.95 -10.67
N PHE A 125 1.22 8.11 -10.02
CA PHE A 125 1.83 9.36 -10.44
C PHE A 125 2.09 10.29 -9.25
N GLY A 126 3.12 11.13 -9.40
CA GLY A 126 3.27 12.33 -8.59
C GLY A 126 2.51 13.52 -9.17
N ARG A 127 2.63 14.68 -8.54
CA ARG A 127 2.02 15.95 -8.99
C ARG A 127 3.11 16.98 -9.24
N THR A 128 2.96 17.81 -10.27
CA THR A 128 3.90 18.89 -10.53
C THR A 128 3.78 19.98 -9.46
N LEU A 129 4.86 20.73 -9.19
CA LEU A 129 4.82 21.84 -8.24
C LEU A 129 4.18 23.10 -8.84
N GLY A 130 4.30 23.29 -10.15
CA GLY A 130 3.70 24.42 -10.85
C GLY A 130 2.20 24.18 -11.10
N SER A 131 1.44 25.28 -11.09
CA SER A 131 0.01 25.25 -11.39
C SER A 131 -0.27 25.27 -12.89
N ASN A 132 -1.24 24.48 -13.33
CA ASN A 132 -1.79 24.52 -14.69
C ASN A 132 -3.03 25.42 -14.81
N GLY A 133 -3.27 26.29 -13.82
CA GLY A 133 -4.36 27.27 -13.78
C GLY A 133 -5.48 26.90 -12.81
N ALA A 134 -5.95 25.66 -12.84
CA ALA A 134 -6.99 25.17 -11.92
C ALA A 134 -6.44 24.15 -10.89
N GLY A 135 -5.39 23.40 -11.24
CA GLY A 135 -4.72 22.42 -10.37
C GLY A 135 -3.25 22.28 -10.74
N THR A 136 -2.76 21.04 -10.82
CA THR A 136 -1.40 20.68 -11.24
C THR A 136 -1.43 19.53 -12.27
N ASP A 137 -0.30 19.24 -12.90
CA ASP A 137 -0.16 18.14 -13.86
C ASP A 137 0.41 16.88 -13.17
N HIS A 138 0.35 15.75 -13.86
CA HIS A 138 1.02 14.53 -13.41
C HIS A 138 2.55 14.69 -13.48
N ALA A 139 3.24 14.07 -12.54
CA ALA A 139 4.70 14.07 -12.43
C ALA A 139 5.24 12.68 -12.08
N TRP A 140 6.56 12.53 -12.14
CA TRP A 140 7.26 11.30 -11.77
C TRP A 140 7.70 11.32 -10.30
N GLY A 141 8.16 12.49 -9.83
CA GLY A 141 8.54 12.71 -8.43
C GLY A 141 7.34 12.76 -7.50
N GLY A 142 7.44 12.07 -6.37
CA GLY A 142 6.46 12.05 -5.30
C GLY A 142 7.06 11.49 -4.02
N HIS A 143 6.25 11.40 -2.98
CA HIS A 143 6.63 10.81 -1.70
C HIS A 143 5.88 9.52 -1.44
N TYR A 144 6.61 8.54 -0.91
CA TYR A 144 6.07 7.27 -0.45
C TYR A 144 6.41 7.11 1.03
N PHE A 145 5.51 6.50 1.79
CA PHE A 145 5.65 6.28 3.21
C PHE A 145 5.72 4.78 3.49
N LEU A 146 6.67 4.38 4.33
CA LEU A 146 6.73 3.07 4.94
C LEU A 146 6.54 3.24 6.45
N LEU A 147 5.61 2.48 7.02
CA LEU A 147 5.36 2.41 8.45
C LEU A 147 5.45 0.94 8.88
N SER A 148 6.16 0.68 9.97
CA SER A 148 6.20 -0.66 10.58
C SER A 148 6.61 -0.53 12.05
N GLY A 149 6.17 -1.46 12.90
CA GLY A 149 6.60 -1.51 14.30
C GLY A 149 8.08 -1.79 14.45
N ASP A 150 8.65 -2.53 13.52
CA ASP A 150 10.07 -2.85 13.52
C ASP A 150 10.91 -1.91 12.66
N LEU A 151 10.33 -0.84 12.10
CA LEU A 151 11.09 0.12 11.29
C LEU A 151 12.07 0.93 12.15
N ALA A 152 13.31 1.08 11.68
CA ALA A 152 14.25 2.12 12.09
C ALA A 152 13.84 3.48 11.49
N GLY A 153 12.65 3.95 11.88
CA GLY A 153 11.96 5.12 11.32
C GLY A 153 12.59 6.48 11.66
N GLY A 154 11.86 7.56 11.38
CA GLY A 154 12.34 8.94 11.56
C GLY A 154 13.33 9.39 10.48
N LYS A 155 13.33 8.71 9.33
CA LYS A 155 14.24 8.98 8.20
C LYS A 155 13.43 9.42 6.99
N VAL A 156 13.98 10.38 6.26
CA VAL A 156 13.57 10.71 4.88
C VAL A 156 14.64 10.12 3.97
N LEU A 157 14.20 9.33 3.00
CA LEU A 157 15.07 8.66 2.05
C LEU A 157 15.07 9.43 0.73
N GLY A 158 16.21 9.40 0.05
CA GLY A 158 16.50 10.26 -1.08
C GLY A 158 16.81 11.69 -0.67
N ARG A 159 16.97 12.57 -1.66
CA ARG A 159 17.37 13.95 -1.47
C ARG A 159 16.23 14.90 -1.83
N TYR A 160 15.88 15.76 -0.89
CA TYR A 160 14.92 16.83 -1.12
C TYR A 160 15.47 17.82 -2.16
N PRO A 161 14.62 18.36 -3.07
CA PRO A 161 15.06 19.37 -4.02
C PRO A 161 15.70 20.58 -3.32
N SER A 162 16.77 21.12 -3.90
CA SER A 162 17.44 22.32 -3.37
C SER A 162 16.51 23.54 -3.35
N HIS A 163 15.63 23.63 -4.34
CA HIS A 163 14.58 24.62 -4.48
C HIS A 163 13.28 23.95 -4.93
N LEU A 164 12.14 24.59 -4.66
CA LEU A 164 10.80 24.12 -5.08
C LEU A 164 10.26 24.88 -6.30
N ASP A 165 11.15 25.54 -7.03
CA ASP A 165 10.84 26.34 -8.22
C ASP A 165 11.69 25.89 -9.43
N GLU A 166 11.73 26.72 -10.48
CA GLU A 166 12.48 26.45 -11.71
C GLU A 166 13.99 26.39 -11.53
N SER A 167 14.52 26.95 -10.44
CA SER A 167 15.97 26.95 -10.16
C SER A 167 16.48 25.64 -9.56
N SER A 168 15.58 24.70 -9.24
CA SER A 168 15.94 23.41 -8.67
C SER A 168 16.77 22.55 -9.62
N ASP A 169 17.83 21.94 -9.09
CA ASP A 169 18.73 21.04 -9.82
C ASP A 169 18.07 19.75 -10.33
N VAL A 170 16.91 19.39 -9.78
CA VAL A 170 16.12 18.22 -10.17
C VAL A 170 14.90 18.58 -11.01
N ASN A 171 14.72 19.86 -11.37
CA ASN A 171 13.62 20.31 -12.23
C ASN A 171 13.94 20.02 -13.70
N ILE A 172 13.03 19.34 -14.39
CA ILE A 172 13.17 19.00 -15.82
C ILE A 172 12.24 19.82 -16.72
N GLY A 173 11.73 20.95 -16.22
CA GLY A 173 10.77 21.80 -16.90
C GLY A 173 9.34 21.24 -16.87
N ARG A 174 8.52 21.64 -17.85
CA ARG A 174 7.12 21.19 -18.00
C ARG A 174 6.31 21.35 -16.71
N ASN A 175 6.13 22.62 -16.30
CA ASN A 175 5.35 22.99 -15.11
C ASN A 175 5.98 22.53 -13.77
N HIS A 176 7.31 22.58 -13.66
CA HIS A 176 8.08 22.21 -12.46
C HIS A 176 7.97 20.73 -12.11
N ARG A 177 8.13 19.87 -13.12
CA ARG A 177 8.25 18.42 -12.92
C ARG A 177 9.61 18.12 -12.32
N MET A 178 9.62 17.44 -11.17
CA MET A 178 10.85 17.04 -10.48
C MET A 178 11.22 15.60 -10.81
N LEU A 179 12.50 15.36 -11.09
CA LEU A 179 13.08 14.03 -11.24
C LEU A 179 13.37 13.44 -9.85
N PRO A 180 12.88 12.23 -9.52
CA PRO A 180 13.26 11.55 -8.29
C PRO A 180 14.77 11.36 -8.24
N THR A 181 15.36 11.65 -7.08
CA THR A 181 16.78 11.34 -6.82
C THR A 181 16.99 9.86 -6.50
N THR A 182 15.94 9.19 -6.03
CA THR A 182 15.95 7.79 -5.61
C THR A 182 14.74 7.06 -6.19
N ALA A 183 14.90 5.78 -6.54
CA ALA A 183 13.80 4.96 -7.03
C ALA A 183 12.76 4.73 -5.91
N TRP A 184 11.48 4.78 -6.26
CA TRP A 184 10.40 4.37 -5.36
C TRP A 184 10.54 2.89 -4.92
N GLU A 185 11.21 2.08 -5.74
CA GLU A 185 11.57 0.68 -5.49
C GLU A 185 12.58 0.47 -4.36
N MET A 186 13.30 1.50 -3.90
CA MET A 186 14.33 1.31 -2.86
C MET A 186 13.76 0.86 -1.52
N ILE A 187 12.54 1.27 -1.20
CA ILE A 187 11.82 0.80 -0.01
C ILE A 187 11.42 -0.67 -0.18
N TRP A 188 11.05 -1.06 -1.41
CA TRP A 188 10.72 -2.44 -1.74
C TRP A 188 11.92 -3.37 -1.68
N TYR A 189 13.16 -2.89 -1.84
CA TYR A 189 14.36 -3.72 -1.69
C TYR A 189 14.41 -4.39 -0.32
N GLY A 190 14.48 -3.61 0.75
CA GLY A 190 14.57 -4.17 2.10
C GLY A 190 13.29 -4.86 2.54
N LEU A 191 12.11 -4.42 2.06
CA LEU A 191 10.87 -5.14 2.31
C LEU A 191 10.85 -6.52 1.63
N SER A 192 11.38 -6.63 0.41
CA SER A 192 11.47 -7.91 -0.31
C SER A 192 12.48 -8.85 0.35
N GLU A 193 13.61 -8.33 0.85
CA GLU A 193 14.54 -9.11 1.67
C GLU A 193 13.89 -9.60 2.97
N TRP A 194 13.13 -8.75 3.66
CA TRP A 194 12.35 -9.13 4.84
C TRP A 194 11.29 -10.20 4.51
N PHE A 195 10.71 -10.12 3.31
CA PHE A 195 9.83 -11.14 2.74
C PHE A 195 10.59 -12.38 2.23
N GLY A 196 11.90 -12.50 2.47
CA GLY A 196 12.72 -13.66 2.12
C GLY A 196 13.00 -13.83 0.63
N ALA A 197 12.84 -12.78 -0.18
CA ALA A 197 13.21 -12.82 -1.59
C ALA A 197 14.73 -12.73 -1.76
N ASP A 198 15.27 -13.45 -2.75
CA ASP A 198 16.67 -13.35 -3.16
C ASP A 198 16.88 -12.11 -4.07
N VAL A 199 16.72 -10.93 -3.47
CA VAL A 199 16.77 -9.65 -4.20
C VAL A 199 18.15 -9.40 -4.80
N ALA A 200 19.21 -9.88 -4.15
CA ALA A 200 20.58 -9.73 -4.63
C ALA A 200 20.78 -10.38 -6.01
N ASN A 201 20.23 -11.57 -6.23
CA ASN A 201 20.37 -12.28 -7.51
C ASN A 201 19.22 -12.00 -8.50
N LYS A 202 18.06 -11.53 -8.01
CA LYS A 202 16.87 -11.27 -8.82
C LYS A 202 16.48 -9.80 -8.95
N LEU A 203 17.43 -8.89 -8.72
CA LEU A 203 17.15 -7.45 -8.70
C LEU A 203 16.39 -6.97 -9.94
N ASN A 204 16.84 -7.34 -11.13
CA ASN A 204 16.23 -6.88 -12.38
C ASN A 204 14.83 -7.46 -12.64
N GLU A 205 14.47 -8.58 -11.99
CA GLU A 205 13.15 -9.20 -12.07
C GLU A 205 12.19 -8.55 -11.06
N LEU A 206 12.66 -8.31 -9.84
CA LEU A 206 11.84 -7.83 -8.73
C LEU A 206 11.72 -6.30 -8.70
N LEU A 207 12.82 -5.60 -8.98
CA LEU A 207 12.97 -4.15 -8.86
C LEU A 207 13.73 -3.60 -10.08
N PRO A 208 13.10 -3.62 -11.27
CA PRO A 208 13.76 -3.30 -12.53
C PRO A 208 14.23 -1.85 -12.63
N ASN A 209 13.59 -0.90 -11.94
CA ASN A 209 14.03 0.49 -11.94
C ASN A 209 15.23 0.71 -11.01
N ALA A 210 15.41 -0.11 -9.97
CA ALA A 210 16.50 -0.01 -9.00
C ALA A 210 17.90 -0.16 -9.61
N ALA A 211 18.01 -0.79 -10.78
CA ALA A 211 19.26 -0.88 -11.54
C ALA A 211 19.70 0.48 -12.13
N ASN A 212 18.77 1.43 -12.30
CA ASN A 212 19.05 2.75 -12.88
C ASN A 212 19.51 3.79 -11.83
N PHE A 213 19.59 3.42 -10.56
CA PHE A 213 19.95 4.30 -9.44
C PHE A 213 21.22 3.80 -8.72
N PRO A 214 21.96 4.68 -8.03
CA PRO A 214 23.16 4.31 -7.29
C PRO A 214 22.90 3.19 -6.27
N VAL A 215 23.89 2.29 -6.11
CA VAL A 215 23.77 1.11 -5.25
C VAL A 215 23.67 1.48 -3.77
N ASP A 216 24.33 2.57 -3.36
CA ASP A 216 24.32 3.12 -2.01
C ASP A 216 22.96 3.71 -1.59
N GLU A 217 22.05 3.92 -2.54
CA GLU A 217 20.66 4.29 -2.25
C GLU A 217 19.76 3.09 -1.95
N ARG A 218 20.25 1.85 -2.14
CA ARG A 218 19.52 0.62 -1.81
C ARG A 218 19.51 0.40 -0.31
N LEU A 219 18.32 0.18 0.23
CA LEU A 219 18.11 -0.03 1.65
C LEU A 219 17.84 -1.50 1.89
N THR A 220 18.80 -2.17 2.52
CA THR A 220 18.64 -3.56 2.95
C THR A 220 17.61 -3.68 4.08
N ALA A 221 17.07 -4.87 4.29
CA ALA A 221 16.21 -5.17 5.44
C ALA A 221 16.88 -4.74 6.75
N ALA A 222 18.17 -5.03 6.93
CA ALA A 222 18.93 -4.67 8.13
C ALA A 222 19.06 -3.15 8.35
N GLN A 223 18.92 -2.34 7.30
CA GLN A 223 18.95 -0.88 7.40
C GLN A 223 17.56 -0.27 7.59
N LEU A 224 16.52 -0.94 7.10
CA LEU A 224 15.12 -0.53 7.24
C LEU A 224 14.57 -0.90 8.61
N PHE A 225 14.82 -2.11 9.08
CA PHE A 225 14.28 -2.64 10.33
C PHE A 225 15.28 -2.52 11.48
N LYS A 226 14.80 -2.57 12.72
CA LYS A 226 15.65 -2.64 13.90
C LYS A 226 16.40 -3.98 13.80
N SER A 227 17.70 -3.97 14.07
CA SER A 227 18.54 -5.17 14.04
C SER A 227 17.91 -6.31 14.83
N GLU A 228 18.02 -7.55 14.32
CA GLU A 228 17.41 -8.77 14.88
C GLU A 228 17.40 -8.78 16.43
N LYS A 229 16.21 -8.98 17.01
CA LYS A 229 16.04 -9.24 18.46
C LYS A 229 16.36 -10.68 18.79
#